data_AF-A0A3M2DMS3-F1
#
_entry.id   AF-A0A3M2DMS3-F1
#
_cell.length_a   1.000
_cell.length_b   1.000
_cell.length_c   1.000
_cell.angle_alpha   90.00
_cell.angle_beta   90.00
_cell.angle_gamma   90.00
#
_symmetry.space_group_name_H-M   'P 1'
#
loop_
_entity.id
_entity.type
_entity.pdbx_description
1 polymer ?
#
loop_
_entity_poly.entity_id
_entity_poly.type
_entity_poly.pdbx_seq_one_letter_code
_entity_poly.pdbx_strand_id
1 'polypeptide(L)'
;GDDTIVAGDEDAEFWGGDGANTFDFREALVPSSDAVRRFDIHDFKAGDHVRTALFDIFSDDDEDDGEKLAKILRGEDEDHGKRETLRYHHDHDEDNAVTVISVDEDADDVFDVDIYLHGEHFLGFVEMPWS
;
A
#
# COMPACT_ATOMS: atom_id res chain seq x y z
N GLY A 1 -9.96 16.53 -7.47
CA GLY A 1 -8.90 17.26 -8.22
C GLY A 1 -7.65 16.44 -8.02
N ASP A 2 -6.46 17.00 -8.15
CA ASP A 2 -5.29 16.26 -7.66
C ASP A 2 -5.17 16.56 -6.16
N ASP A 3 -5.68 15.64 -5.33
CA ASP A 3 -5.83 15.83 -3.89
C ASP A 3 -4.78 15.02 -3.11
N THR A 4 -4.38 15.53 -1.94
CA THR A 4 -3.53 14.79 -0.99
C THR A 4 -4.32 14.56 0.29
N ILE A 5 -4.54 13.28 0.60
CA ILE A 5 -5.27 12.82 1.77
C ILE A 5 -4.25 12.24 2.74
N VAL A 6 -4.11 12.84 3.91
CA VAL A 6 -3.18 12.39 4.94
C VAL A 6 -3.94 11.52 5.94
N ALA A 7 -3.49 10.29 6.12
CA ALA A 7 -4.06 9.36 7.08
C ALA A 7 -3.61 9.72 8.51
N GLY A 8 -4.55 9.61 9.45
CA GLY A 8 -4.27 9.74 10.88
C GLY A 8 -3.86 8.41 11.50
N ASP A 9 -3.84 8.34 12.84
CA ASP A 9 -3.42 7.18 13.63
C ASP A 9 -4.56 6.22 13.99
N GLU A 10 -5.75 6.38 13.39
CA GLU A 10 -6.93 5.54 13.60
C GLU A 10 -7.44 4.96 12.28
N ASP A 11 -8.16 3.84 12.36
CA ASP A 11 -8.82 3.21 11.21
C ASP A 11 -9.68 4.23 10.43
N ALA A 12 -9.58 4.22 9.11
CA ALA A 12 -10.28 5.20 8.28
C ALA A 12 -10.60 4.68 6.87
N GLU A 13 -11.65 5.27 6.29
CA GLU A 13 -12.06 5.04 4.92
C GLU A 13 -11.82 6.31 4.08
N PHE A 14 -11.33 6.14 2.86
CA PHE A 14 -10.92 7.23 1.98
C PHE A 14 -11.57 7.13 0.59
N TRP A 15 -11.85 8.31 0.05
CA TRP A 15 -12.27 8.54 -1.34
C TRP A 15 -11.43 9.67 -1.93
N GLY A 16 -10.67 9.38 -2.98
CA GLY A 16 -9.90 10.38 -3.71
C GLY A 16 -10.76 11.18 -4.69
N GLY A 17 -11.82 10.58 -5.24
CA GLY A 17 -12.62 11.18 -6.29
C GLY A 17 -11.85 11.36 -7.59
N ASP A 18 -12.28 12.27 -8.46
CA ASP A 18 -11.63 12.51 -9.77
C ASP A 18 -10.26 13.19 -9.64
N GLY A 19 -9.30 12.79 -10.47
CA GLY A 19 -7.94 13.33 -10.52
C GLY A 19 -6.88 12.28 -10.16
N ALA A 20 -5.64 12.73 -9.99
CA ALA A 20 -4.51 11.93 -9.53
C ALA A 20 -4.26 12.23 -8.04
N ASN A 21 -4.71 11.33 -7.17
CA ASN A 21 -4.73 11.54 -5.72
C ASN A 21 -3.54 10.88 -5.04
N THR A 22 -3.12 11.44 -3.91
CA THR A 22 -2.11 10.82 -3.03
C THR A 22 -2.72 10.53 -1.67
N PHE A 23 -2.71 9.26 -1.27
CA PHE A 23 -3.05 8.77 0.06
C PHE A 23 -1.75 8.61 0.86
N ASP A 24 -1.50 9.51 1.80
CA ASP A 24 -0.24 9.64 2.52
C ASP A 24 -0.36 9.06 3.93
N PHE A 25 0.34 7.95 4.15
CA PHE A 25 0.35 7.19 5.40
C PHE A 25 1.58 7.46 6.26
N ARG A 26 2.49 8.36 5.87
CA ARG A 26 3.76 8.57 6.59
C ARG A 26 3.58 8.92 8.08
N GLU A 27 2.51 9.62 8.43
CA GLU A 27 2.17 9.95 9.82
C GLU A 27 1.34 8.87 10.51
N ALA A 28 0.50 8.17 9.76
CA ALA A 28 -0.27 7.02 10.22
C ALA A 28 0.61 5.82 10.58
N LEU A 29 1.82 5.77 10.01
CA LEU A 29 2.77 4.68 10.21
C LEU A 29 3.75 4.91 11.37
N VAL A 30 3.36 5.71 12.37
CA VAL A 30 4.12 5.87 13.61
C VAL A 30 3.55 4.88 14.63
N PRO A 31 4.37 3.98 15.20
CA PRO A 31 3.89 3.00 16.18
C PRO A 31 3.24 3.68 17.37
N SER A 32 1.90 3.59 17.46
CA SER A 32 1.12 4.22 18.53
C SER A 32 0.31 3.22 19.34
N SER A 33 0.06 2.01 18.82
CA SER A 33 -0.78 0.99 19.47
C SER A 33 -0.40 -0.43 19.05
N ASP A 34 -0.65 -1.42 19.92
CA ASP A 34 -0.44 -2.86 19.67
C ASP A 34 -1.49 -3.49 18.71
N ALA A 35 -2.38 -2.68 18.11
CA ALA A 35 -3.43 -3.15 17.21
C ALA A 35 -3.10 -2.81 15.75
N VAL A 36 -3.35 -3.78 14.87
CA VAL A 36 -3.25 -3.60 13.40
C VAL A 36 -4.27 -2.55 12.97
N ARG A 37 -3.82 -1.46 12.37
CA ARG A 37 -4.70 -0.41 11.84
C ARG A 37 -5.15 -0.78 10.44
N ARG A 38 -6.41 -0.49 10.14
CA ARG A 38 -7.03 -0.78 8.85
C ARG A 38 -7.45 0.50 8.14
N PHE A 39 -7.01 0.62 6.89
CA PHE A 39 -7.41 1.71 6.01
C PHE A 39 -8.06 1.18 4.75
N ASP A 40 -9.21 1.72 4.37
CA ASP A 40 -9.93 1.33 3.16
C ASP A 40 -9.94 2.48 2.15
N ILE A 41 -9.43 2.24 0.94
CA ILE A 41 -9.50 3.17 -0.19
C ILE A 41 -10.49 2.59 -1.20
N HIS A 42 -11.62 3.27 -1.38
CA HIS A 42 -12.76 2.75 -2.13
C HIS A 42 -12.70 3.01 -3.64
N ASP A 43 -11.93 3.99 -4.08
CA ASP A 43 -11.91 4.47 -5.47
C ASP A 43 -10.50 4.66 -6.05
N PHE A 44 -9.53 3.87 -5.54
CA PHE A 44 -8.15 3.83 -6.04
C PHE A 44 -8.12 3.50 -7.53
N LYS A 45 -7.31 4.22 -8.31
CA LYS A 45 -7.22 4.05 -9.77
C LYS A 45 -5.88 4.50 -10.34
N ALA A 46 -5.70 4.29 -11.64
CA ALA A 46 -4.55 4.78 -12.39
C ALA A 46 -4.28 6.28 -12.15
N GLY A 47 -3.05 6.59 -11.77
CA GLY A 47 -2.60 7.93 -11.40
C GLY A 47 -2.72 8.25 -9.90
N ASP A 48 -3.39 7.41 -9.11
CA ASP A 48 -3.37 7.53 -7.66
C ASP A 48 -2.13 6.88 -7.05
N HIS A 49 -1.73 7.40 -5.90
CA HIS A 49 -0.54 7.00 -5.16
C HIS A 49 -0.86 6.68 -3.71
N VAL A 50 -0.34 5.57 -3.19
CA VAL A 50 -0.24 5.24 -1.77
C VAL A 50 1.19 5.51 -1.33
N ARG A 51 1.37 6.51 -0.47
CA ARG A 51 2.69 6.94 0.00
C ARG A 51 2.92 6.49 1.44
N THR A 52 3.98 5.73 1.65
CA THR A 52 4.47 5.31 2.97
C THR A 52 5.80 6.02 3.25
N ALA A 53 6.43 5.69 4.39
CA ALA A 53 7.76 6.21 4.71
C ALA A 53 8.85 5.69 3.75
N LEU A 54 8.68 4.47 3.24
CA LEU A 54 9.69 3.76 2.46
C LEU A 54 9.37 3.68 0.97
N PHE A 55 8.08 3.75 0.62
CA PHE A 55 7.60 3.46 -0.72
C PHE A 55 6.57 4.47 -1.19
N ASP A 56 6.59 4.70 -2.50
CA ASP A 56 5.48 5.30 -3.22
C ASP A 56 4.91 4.23 -4.16
N ILE A 57 3.68 3.81 -3.90
CA ILE A 57 3.01 2.68 -4.52
C ILE A 57 1.89 3.23 -5.41
N PHE A 58 1.75 2.74 -6.63
CA PHE A 58 0.78 3.25 -7.59
C PHE A 58 0.16 2.10 -8.38
N SER A 59 -1.04 2.33 -8.93
CA SER A 59 -1.63 1.39 -9.89
C SER A 59 -0.76 1.38 -11.16
N ASP A 60 -0.34 0.19 -11.55
CA ASP A 60 0.33 -0.07 -12.80
C ASP A 60 -0.62 -0.83 -13.74
N ASP A 61 -0.70 -0.39 -14.99
CA ASP A 61 -1.49 -1.09 -16.01
C ASP A 61 -0.70 -2.25 -16.63
N ASP A 62 0.60 -2.38 -16.32
CA ASP A 62 1.47 -3.44 -16.80
C ASP A 62 1.54 -4.61 -15.79
N GLU A 63 0.85 -5.71 -16.10
CA GLU A 63 0.81 -6.92 -15.26
C GLU A 63 2.22 -7.47 -14.93
N ASP A 64 3.20 -7.26 -15.83
CA ASP A 64 4.58 -7.72 -15.66
C ASP A 64 5.30 -6.99 -14.51
N ASP A 65 5.04 -5.69 -14.32
CA ASP A 65 5.63 -4.89 -13.24
C ASP A 65 4.97 -5.19 -11.88
N GLY A 66 3.67 -5.51 -11.88
CA GLY A 66 2.97 -6.05 -10.71
C GLY A 66 3.53 -7.38 -10.23
N GLU A 67 3.87 -8.29 -11.15
CA GLU A 67 4.52 -9.56 -10.82
C GLU A 67 5.93 -9.33 -10.23
N LYS A 68 6.64 -8.31 -10.71
CA LYS A 68 7.96 -7.92 -10.20
C LYS A 68 7.88 -7.37 -8.78
N LEU A 69 6.91 -6.51 -8.46
CA LEU A 69 6.64 -6.09 -7.08
C LEU A 69 6.38 -7.31 -6.20
N ALA A 70 5.50 -8.22 -6.62
CA ALA A 70 5.18 -9.41 -5.85
C ALA A 70 6.43 -10.28 -5.57
N LYS A 71 7.35 -10.41 -6.54
CA LYS A 71 8.62 -11.13 -6.38
C LYS A 71 9.55 -10.44 -5.40
N ILE A 72 9.69 -9.11 -5.47
CA ILE A 72 10.53 -8.34 -4.54
C ILE A 72 10.01 -8.45 -3.11
N LEU A 73 8.71 -8.30 -2.89
CA LEU A 73 8.09 -8.40 -1.57
C LEU A 73 8.17 -9.82 -0.98
N ARG A 74 8.14 -10.86 -1.83
CA ARG A 74 8.36 -12.25 -1.39
C ARG A 74 9.84 -12.55 -1.08
N GLY A 75 10.74 -11.62 -1.37
CA GLY A 75 12.19 -11.84 -1.28
C GLY A 75 12.71 -12.83 -2.33
N GLU A 76 11.97 -13.01 -3.41
CA GLU A 76 12.36 -13.84 -4.56
C GLU A 76 13.25 -13.07 -5.55
N ASP A 77 13.37 -11.76 -5.37
CA ASP A 77 14.29 -10.90 -6.12
C ASP A 77 15.63 -10.78 -5.37
N GLU A 78 16.67 -11.42 -5.92
CA GLU A 78 18.02 -11.47 -5.34
C GLU A 78 18.75 -10.12 -5.38
N ASP A 79 18.35 -9.20 -6.26
CA ASP A 79 18.96 -7.87 -6.40
C ASP A 79 18.41 -6.87 -5.37
N HIS A 80 17.16 -7.06 -4.94
CA HIS A 80 16.46 -6.14 -4.03
C HIS A 80 16.40 -6.62 -2.57
N GLY A 81 16.74 -7.89 -2.31
CA GLY A 81 16.71 -8.50 -0.97
C GLY A 81 15.29 -8.71 -0.43
N LYS A 82 15.14 -9.50 0.64
CA LYS A 82 13.84 -9.67 1.30
C LYS A 82 13.44 -8.34 1.95
N ARG A 83 12.27 -7.82 1.59
CA ARG A 83 11.65 -6.65 2.23
C ARG A 83 10.49 -7.11 3.08
N GLU A 84 10.82 -7.61 4.27
CA GLU A 84 9.84 -8.12 5.25
C GLU A 84 8.83 -7.05 5.67
N THR A 85 9.19 -5.79 5.51
CA THR A 85 8.40 -4.61 5.89
C THR A 85 7.16 -4.36 5.03
N LEU A 86 6.97 -5.07 3.90
CA LEU A 86 5.78 -4.86 3.07
C LEU A 86 5.31 -6.15 2.40
N ARG A 87 3.99 -6.37 2.40
CA ARG A 87 3.35 -7.51 1.75
C ARG A 87 2.19 -7.04 0.87
N TYR A 88 2.01 -7.77 -0.21
CA TYR A 88 0.94 -7.55 -1.18
C TYR A 88 0.21 -8.86 -1.45
N HIS A 89 -1.12 -8.83 -1.44
CA HIS A 89 -1.93 -9.93 -1.94
C HIS A 89 -3.30 -9.45 -2.41
N HIS A 90 -3.91 -10.24 -3.28
CA HIS A 90 -5.33 -10.10 -3.61
C HIS A 90 -6.14 -10.98 -2.67
N ASP A 91 -7.17 -10.40 -2.08
CA ASP A 91 -8.23 -11.13 -1.39
C ASP A 91 -9.48 -11.11 -2.28
N HIS A 92 -10.09 -12.28 -2.42
CA HIS A 92 -11.30 -12.46 -3.22
C HIS A 92 -12.37 -13.09 -2.33
N ASP A 93 -13.38 -12.30 -1.97
CA ASP A 93 -14.66 -12.82 -1.51
C ASP A 93 -15.64 -12.85 -2.70
N GLU A 94 -16.67 -13.72 -2.67
CA GLU A 94 -17.51 -14.08 -3.84
C GLU A 94 -18.11 -12.88 -4.59
N ASP A 95 -18.20 -11.71 -3.95
CA ASP A 95 -18.71 -10.46 -4.51
C ASP A 95 -17.72 -9.27 -4.47
N ASN A 96 -16.53 -9.40 -3.87
CA ASN A 96 -15.59 -8.29 -3.68
C ASN A 96 -14.15 -8.70 -3.95
N ALA A 97 -13.53 -8.09 -4.97
CA ALA A 97 -12.09 -8.14 -5.16
C ALA A 97 -11.46 -7.00 -4.35
N VAL A 98 -10.44 -7.31 -3.56
CA VAL A 98 -9.67 -6.32 -2.81
C VAL A 98 -8.19 -6.61 -2.95
N THR A 99 -7.41 -5.55 -3.11
CA THR A 99 -5.96 -5.61 -3.10
C THR A 99 -5.47 -5.09 -1.76
N VAL A 100 -4.74 -5.92 -1.01
CA VAL A 100 -4.29 -5.59 0.34
C VAL A 100 -2.78 -5.37 0.36
N ILE A 101 -2.38 -4.23 0.92
CA ILE A 101 -0.99 -3.88 1.22
C ILE A 101 -0.83 -3.91 2.74
N SER A 102 0.00 -4.82 3.25
CA SER A 102 0.36 -4.87 4.66
C SER A 102 1.75 -4.29 4.86
N VAL A 103 1.93 -3.45 5.88
CA VAL A 103 3.20 -2.79 6.20
C VAL A 103 3.61 -3.15 7.63
N ASP A 104 4.84 -3.61 7.78
CA ASP A 104 5.54 -3.81 9.06
C ASP A 104 6.48 -2.62 9.24
N GLU A 105 6.20 -1.79 10.25
CA GLU A 105 6.79 -0.46 10.45
C GLU A 105 8.08 -0.51 11.24
N ASP A 106 8.17 -1.42 12.21
CA ASP A 106 9.27 -1.51 13.16
C ASP A 106 10.21 -2.70 12.90
N ALA A 107 9.93 -3.46 11.83
CA ALA A 107 10.65 -4.65 11.38
C ALA A 107 10.70 -5.74 12.46
N ASP A 108 9.60 -5.92 13.19
CA ASP A 108 9.45 -6.96 14.22
C ASP A 108 8.79 -8.26 13.71
N ASP A 109 8.58 -8.38 12.39
CA ASP A 109 7.86 -9.45 11.70
C ASP A 109 6.34 -9.49 11.99
N VAL A 110 5.77 -8.41 12.54
CA VAL A 110 4.32 -8.19 12.70
C VAL A 110 3.88 -7.03 11.81
N PHE A 111 2.80 -7.22 11.06
CA PHE A 111 2.23 -6.13 10.26
C PHE A 111 1.42 -5.19 11.15
N ASP A 112 1.80 -3.92 11.18
CA ASP A 112 1.13 -2.87 11.96
C ASP A 112 -0.06 -2.26 11.22
N VAL A 113 -0.02 -2.29 9.89
CA VAL A 113 -0.98 -1.59 9.05
C VAL A 113 -1.40 -2.41 7.84
N ASP A 114 -2.70 -2.50 7.62
CA ASP A 114 -3.30 -3.02 6.40
C ASP A 114 -4.04 -1.92 5.64
N ILE A 115 -3.69 -1.75 4.36
CA ILE A 115 -4.32 -0.83 3.43
C ILE A 115 -5.08 -1.67 2.39
N TYR A 116 -6.40 -1.55 2.41
CA TYR A 116 -7.36 -2.24 1.55
C TYR A 116 -7.72 -1.34 0.37
N LEU A 117 -7.28 -1.70 -0.83
CA LEU A 117 -7.67 -1.05 -2.08
C LEU A 117 -8.83 -1.82 -2.70
N HIS A 118 -10.03 -1.24 -2.70
CA HIS A 118 -11.19 -1.91 -3.26
C HIS A 118 -11.02 -2.06 -4.78
N GLY A 119 -11.10 -3.30 -5.26
CA GLY A 119 -10.76 -3.70 -6.63
C GLY A 119 -9.50 -4.57 -6.72
N GLU A 120 -9.31 -5.16 -7.89
CA GLU A 120 -8.09 -5.88 -8.25
C GLU A 120 -7.14 -4.88 -8.94
N HIS A 121 -6.02 -4.58 -8.29
CA HIS A 121 -5.05 -3.57 -8.74
C HIS A 121 -3.70 -4.22 -8.88
N PHE A 122 -3.12 -4.19 -10.08
CA PHE A 122 -1.70 -4.47 -10.24
C PHE A 122 -0.92 -3.24 -9.78
N LEU A 123 0.07 -3.44 -8.92
CA LEU A 123 0.76 -2.35 -8.25
C LEU A 123 2.23 -2.27 -8.69
N GLY A 124 2.65 -1.06 -9.04
CA GLY A 124 4.04 -0.67 -9.16
C GLY A 124 4.50 0.05 -7.90
N PHE A 125 5.82 0.19 -7.72
CA PHE A 125 6.38 0.96 -6.62
C PHE A 125 7.71 1.61 -6.99
N VAL A 126 8.01 2.69 -6.28
CA VAL A 126 9.36 3.24 -6.19
C VAL A 126 9.78 3.40 -4.74
N GLU A 127 11.06 3.15 -4.49
CA GLU A 127 11.65 3.39 -3.18
C GLU A 127 11.86 4.88 -2.97
N MET A 128 11.44 5.36 -1.80
CA MET A 128 11.69 6.71 -1.39
C MET A 128 13.09 6.78 -0.76
N PRO A 129 13.94 7.75 -1.17
CA PRO A 129 15.24 7.91 -0.56
C PRO A 129 15.07 8.23 0.92
N TRP A 130 15.76 7.47 1.78
CA TRP A 130 15.85 7.73 3.22
C TRP A 130 16.26 9.19 3.46
N SER A 131 15.41 9.97 4.12
CA SER A 131 15.69 11.37 4.48
C SER A 131 16.46 11.49 5.79
#